data_AF-A0A409YVM5-F1
#
_entry.id   AF-A0A409YVM5-F1
#
_cell.length_a   1.000
_cell.length_b   1.000
_cell.length_c   1.000
_cell.angle_alpha   90.00
_cell.angle_beta   90.00
_cell.angle_gamma   90.00
#
_symmetry.space_group_name_H-M   'P 1'
#
loop_
_entity.id
_entity.type
_entity.pdbx_description
1 polymer ?
#
loop_
_entity_poly.entity_id
_entity_poly.type
_entity_poly.pdbx_seq_one_letter_code
_entity_poly.pdbx_strand_id
1 'polypeptide(L)'
;EPASPWNADSPPKAHYKVTPETLSLPFDAVVPIYDATGVSDFNIDTDINRLAESLPPWSQGEVPRDSFVVVGYTLSEYLSRKEQWVLSCNLLWVIVIAVPRGNAPASPL
;
A
#
# COMPACT_ATOMS: atom_id res chain seq x y z
N GLU A 1 27.87 -13.51 10.43
CA GLU A 1 26.79 -13.05 9.52
C GLU A 1 25.69 -12.39 10.34
N PRO A 2 25.23 -11.17 10.00
CA PRO A 2 24.01 -10.63 10.60
C PRO A 2 22.77 -11.23 9.90
N ALA A 3 21.80 -11.64 10.71
CA ALA A 3 20.57 -12.31 10.27
C ALA A 3 19.67 -11.39 9.41
N SER A 4 19.11 -11.96 8.34
CA SER A 4 18.12 -11.30 7.47
C SER A 4 16.87 -10.88 8.25
N PRO A 5 16.37 -9.65 8.05
CA PRO A 5 15.21 -9.12 8.78
C PRO A 5 13.86 -9.72 8.35
N TRP A 6 13.84 -10.70 7.44
CA TRP A 6 12.64 -11.28 6.86
C TRP A 6 12.22 -12.57 7.58
N ASN A 7 11.93 -12.51 8.88
CA ASN A 7 11.27 -13.60 9.61
C ASN A 7 9.75 -13.44 9.52
N ALA A 8 9.11 -14.38 8.82
CA ALA A 8 7.73 -14.38 8.39
C ALA A 8 6.72 -14.82 9.48
N ASP A 9 6.81 -14.28 10.71
CA ASP A 9 5.96 -14.75 11.82
C ASP A 9 5.04 -13.68 12.43
N SER A 10 4.87 -12.54 11.77
CA SER A 10 3.79 -11.60 12.07
C SER A 10 3.48 -10.77 10.84
N PRO A 11 2.21 -10.70 10.36
CA PRO A 11 1.87 -9.71 9.35
C PRO A 11 2.21 -8.32 9.90
N PRO A 12 2.80 -7.42 9.10
CA PRO A 12 3.10 -6.07 9.56
C PRO A 12 1.79 -5.45 10.07
N LYS A 13 1.74 -5.15 11.37
CA LYS A 13 0.60 -4.46 11.99
C LYS A 13 0.54 -3.04 11.45
N ALA A 14 -0.09 -2.87 10.29
CA ALA A 14 -0.27 -1.59 9.64
C ALA A 14 -1.42 -0.82 10.30
N HIS A 15 -1.11 -0.09 11.38
CA HIS A 15 -1.98 0.96 11.90
C HIS A 15 -1.13 2.16 12.33
N TYR A 16 -0.55 2.88 11.37
CA TYR A 16 0.02 4.19 11.67
C TYR A 16 -1.12 5.22 11.73
N LYS A 17 -1.28 5.87 12.88
CA LYS A 17 -2.29 6.91 13.09
C LYS A 17 -1.66 8.25 12.76
N VAL A 18 -2.09 8.86 11.66
CA VAL A 18 -1.73 10.25 11.31
C VAL A 18 -2.37 11.16 12.37
N THR A 19 -1.56 11.95 13.08
CA THR A 19 -2.05 12.96 14.02
C THR A 19 -1.78 14.37 13.45
N PRO A 20 -2.46 15.42 13.94
CA PRO A 20 -2.19 16.79 13.52
C PRO A 20 -0.72 17.20 13.73
N GLU A 21 -0.03 16.58 14.69
CA GLU A 21 1.40 16.81 14.96
C GLU A 21 2.32 16.03 14.01
N THR A 22 1.83 14.93 13.40
CA THR A 22 2.54 14.09 12.43
C THR A 22 1.81 14.12 11.09
N LEU A 23 1.94 15.23 10.37
CA LEU A 23 1.37 15.42 9.01
C LEU A 23 1.99 14.50 7.95
N SER A 24 2.96 13.67 8.32
CA SER A 24 3.62 12.72 7.43
C SER A 24 3.84 11.38 8.11
N LEU A 25 3.69 10.30 7.34
CA LEU A 25 4.15 8.97 7.74
C LEU A 25 5.68 8.93 7.86
N PRO A 26 6.23 8.10 8.75
CA PRO A 26 7.65 7.77 8.75
C PRO A 26 8.09 7.25 7.38
N PHE A 27 9.34 7.52 7.01
CA PHE A 27 9.90 7.08 5.72
C PHE A 27 9.92 5.54 5.57
N ASP A 28 10.01 4.83 6.69
CA ASP A 28 10.01 3.36 6.79
C ASP A 28 8.62 2.78 7.09
N ALA A 29 7.56 3.59 7.04
CA ALA A 29 6.21 3.11 7.26
C ALA A 29 5.80 2.11 6.16
N VAL A 30 5.41 0.91 6.59
CA VAL A 30 4.88 -0.12 5.69
C VAL A 30 3.46 0.27 5.29
N VAL A 31 3.27 0.52 4.00
CA VAL A 31 1.94 0.75 3.41
C VAL A 31 1.30 -0.61 3.12
N PRO A 32 0.12 -0.92 3.67
CA PRO A 32 -0.57 -2.17 3.40
C PRO A 32 -1.05 -2.21 1.95
N ILE A 33 -0.83 -3.35 1.29
CA ILE A 33 -1.25 -3.61 -0.08
C ILE A 33 -2.19 -4.81 -0.06
N TYR A 34 -3.36 -4.66 -0.67
CA TYR A 34 -4.43 -5.66 -0.72
C TYR A 34 -4.64 -6.13 -2.16
N ASP A 35 -4.97 -7.41 -2.32
CA ASP A 35 -5.22 -8.04 -3.62
C ASP A 35 -6.73 -8.17 -3.88
N ALA A 36 -7.23 -7.47 -4.90
CA ALA A 36 -8.61 -7.57 -5.39
C ALA A 36 -8.69 -8.20 -6.79
N THR A 37 -7.58 -8.73 -7.34
CA THR A 37 -7.50 -9.20 -8.75
C THR A 37 -8.37 -10.42 -9.08
N GLY A 38 -8.96 -11.06 -8.06
CA GLY A 38 -9.88 -12.18 -8.20
C GLY A 38 -11.09 -12.12 -7.26
N VAL A 39 -11.38 -10.97 -6.65
CA VAL A 39 -12.49 -10.81 -5.70
C VAL A 39 -13.71 -10.24 -6.41
N SER A 40 -14.83 -10.96 -6.37
CA SER A 40 -16.08 -10.54 -7.06
C SER A 40 -17.01 -9.68 -6.20
N ASP A 41 -16.93 -9.82 -4.87
CA ASP A 41 -17.95 -9.32 -3.95
C ASP A 41 -17.47 -8.12 -3.11
N PHE A 42 -16.33 -7.53 -3.48
CA PHE A 42 -15.78 -6.37 -2.79
C PHE A 42 -16.60 -5.12 -3.10
N ASN A 43 -17.19 -4.51 -2.06
CA ASN A 43 -17.92 -3.25 -2.19
C ASN A 43 -17.17 -2.13 -1.48
N ILE A 44 -16.68 -1.17 -2.26
CA ILE A 44 -15.89 -0.04 -1.75
C ILE A 44 -16.65 0.82 -0.73
N ASP A 45 -17.98 0.93 -0.83
CA ASP A 45 -18.76 1.79 0.08
C ASP A 45 -18.90 1.17 1.48
N THR A 46 -18.90 -0.15 1.58
CA THR A 46 -19.10 -0.87 2.85
C THR A 46 -17.79 -1.41 3.43
N ASP A 47 -16.87 -1.84 2.58
CA ASP A 47 -15.74 -2.68 2.97
C ASP A 47 -14.44 -1.89 3.15
N ILE A 48 -14.40 -0.64 2.73
CA ILE A 48 -13.20 0.21 2.81
C ILE A 48 -12.71 0.47 4.24
N ASN A 49 -13.61 0.43 5.22
CA ASN A 49 -13.25 0.57 6.63
C ASN A 49 -12.70 -0.74 7.23
N ARG A 50 -12.81 -1.86 6.50
CA ARG A 50 -12.45 -3.21 6.94
C ARG A 50 -11.55 -3.91 5.91
N LEU A 51 -10.73 -3.16 5.16
CA LEU A 51 -9.88 -3.70 4.08
C LEU A 51 -9.05 -4.91 4.49
N ALA A 52 -8.49 -4.91 5.71
CA ALA A 52 -7.70 -6.01 6.24
C ALA A 52 -8.50 -7.31 6.46
N GLU A 53 -9.82 -7.23 6.59
CA GLU A 53 -10.72 -8.37 6.76
C GLU A 53 -11.39 -8.74 5.43
N SER A 54 -11.62 -7.77 4.55
CA SER A 54 -12.35 -7.94 3.29
C SER A 54 -11.47 -8.39 2.12
N LEU A 55 -10.18 -8.04 2.12
CA LEU A 55 -9.26 -8.37 1.04
C LEU A 55 -8.00 -9.07 1.57
N PRO A 56 -7.49 -10.09 0.86
CA PRO A 56 -6.23 -10.72 1.21
C PRO A 56 -5.05 -9.75 0.99
N PRO A 57 -3.96 -9.88 1.78
CA PRO A 57 -2.75 -9.11 1.56
C PRO A 57 -2.08 -9.51 0.24
N TRP A 58 -1.49 -8.54 -0.44
CA TRP A 58 -0.69 -8.78 -1.64
C TRP A 58 0.57 -9.60 -1.28
N SER A 59 0.71 -10.76 -1.91
CA SER A 59 1.78 -11.73 -1.60
C SER A 59 2.72 -12.01 -2.77
N GLN A 60 2.49 -11.40 -3.94
CA GLN A 60 3.25 -11.68 -5.16
C GLN A 60 4.55 -10.84 -5.28
N GLY A 61 4.98 -10.20 -4.20
CA GLY A 61 6.15 -9.33 -4.18
C GLY A 61 5.82 -7.89 -4.54
N GLU A 62 6.63 -7.28 -5.41
CA GLU A 62 6.38 -5.92 -5.89
C GLU A 62 5.15 -5.88 -6.81
N VAL A 63 4.32 -4.85 -6.68
CA VAL A 63 3.19 -4.65 -7.60
C VAL A 63 3.76 -4.36 -9.00
N PRO A 64 3.43 -5.15 -10.04
CA PRO A 64 3.99 -4.95 -11.36
C PRO A 64 3.74 -3.54 -11.89
N ARG A 65 4.69 -3.02 -12.65
CA ARG A 65 4.49 -1.78 -13.41
C ARG A 65 3.28 -1.94 -14.33
N ASP A 66 2.55 -0.84 -14.54
CA ASP A 66 1.33 -0.78 -15.36
C ASP A 66 0.14 -1.58 -14.79
N SER A 67 0.18 -1.91 -13.49
CA SER A 67 -0.98 -2.42 -12.76
C SER A 67 -2.03 -1.34 -12.53
N PHE A 68 -3.29 -1.74 -12.53
CA PHE A 68 -4.40 -0.91 -12.11
C PHE A 68 -4.62 -1.05 -10.60
N VAL A 69 -4.39 0.03 -9.87
CA VAL A 69 -4.48 0.08 -8.41
C VAL A 69 -5.36 1.24 -7.95
N VAL A 70 -6.00 1.08 -6.79
CA VAL A 70 -6.67 2.15 -6.04
C VAL A 70 -5.86 2.43 -4.79
N VAL A 71 -5.66 3.71 -4.49
CA VAL A 71 -4.78 4.13 -3.40
C VAL A 71 -5.53 5.08 -2.49
N GLY A 72 -5.57 4.76 -1.20
CA GLY A 72 -5.99 5.69 -0.16
C GLY A 72 -4.80 6.55 0.24
N TYR A 73 -4.94 7.86 0.18
CA TYR A 73 -3.87 8.78 0.57
C TYR A 73 -4.43 10.00 1.32
N THR A 74 -3.59 10.63 2.12
CA THR A 74 -3.83 11.99 2.63
C THR A 74 -2.89 12.96 1.94
N LEU A 75 -3.42 14.15 1.64
CA LEU A 75 -2.67 15.26 1.10
C LEU A 75 -2.70 16.39 2.11
N SER A 76 -1.56 17.04 2.34
CA SER A 76 -1.48 18.21 3.22
C SER A 76 -0.56 19.25 2.59
N GLU A 77 -1.10 20.43 2.35
CA GLU A 77 -0.34 21.58 1.91
C GLU A 77 -0.04 22.47 3.11
N TYR A 78 1.21 22.89 3.26
CA TYR A 78 1.61 23.81 4.32
C TYR A 78 2.76 24.71 3.89
N LEU A 79 2.80 25.91 4.47
CA LEU A 79 3.92 26.83 4.30
C LEU A 79 5.06 26.43 5.24
N SER A 80 6.20 26.06 4.67
CA SER A 80 7.37 25.71 5.46
C SER A 80 8.01 26.93 6.13
N ARG A 81 8.88 26.69 7.13
CA ARG A 81 9.66 27.77 7.79
C ARG A 81 10.60 28.52 6.85
N LYS A 82 10.82 28.02 5.63
CA LYS A 82 11.61 28.69 4.58
C LYS A 82 10.73 29.48 3.60
N GLU A 83 9.46 29.72 3.96
CA GLU A 83 8.46 30.41 3.13
C GLU A 83 8.20 29.72 1.78
N GLN A 84 8.50 28.43 1.69
CA GLN A 84 8.19 27.60 0.53
C GLN A 84 6.94 26.79 0.81
N TRP A 85 6.01 26.79 -0.14
CA TRP A 85 4.86 25.88 -0.15
C TRP A 85 5.35 24.44 -0.31
N VAL A 86 4.93 23.58 0.61
CA VAL A 86 5.28 22.16 0.61
C VAL A 86 4.00 21.34 0.56
N LEU A 87 4.02 20.33 -0.29
CA LEU A 87 2.98 19.33 -0.39
C LEU A 87 3.48 18.03 0.26
N SER A 88 2.78 17.57 1.29
CA SER A 88 2.97 16.24 1.85
C SER A 88 1.88 15.31 1.29
N CYS A 89 2.31 14.14 0.82
CA CYS A 89 1.44 13.07 0.35
C CYS A 89 1.79 11.80 1.12
N ASN A 90 0.80 11.20 1.77
CA ASN A 90 0.97 10.01 2.58
C ASN A 90 0.06 8.90 2.08
N LEU A 91 0.64 7.77 1.68
CA LEU A 91 -0.13 6.61 1.25
C LEU A 91 -0.59 5.83 2.49
N LEU A 92 -1.89 5.60 2.60
CA LEU A 92 -2.51 4.86 3.71
C LEU A 92 -2.66 3.37 3.40
N TRP A 93 -3.03 3.04 2.16
CA TRP A 93 -3.23 1.67 1.69
C TRP A 93 -3.31 1.63 0.17
N VAL A 94 -3.08 0.46 -0.41
CA VAL A 94 -3.19 0.19 -1.85
C VAL A 94 -4.07 -1.04 -2.06
N ILE A 95 -4.94 -1.01 -3.08
CA ILE A 95 -5.74 -2.15 -3.55
C ILE A 95 -5.35 -2.42 -5.00
N VAL A 96 -4.89 -3.63 -5.29
CA VAL A 96 -4.54 -4.07 -6.65
C VAL A 96 -5.80 -4.64 -7.31
N ILE A 97 -6.29 -3.99 -8.36
CA ILE A 97 -7.52 -4.43 -9.08
C ILE A 97 -7.16 -5.30 -10.27
N ALA A 98 -6.11 -4.94 -11.01
CA ALA A 98 -5.64 -5.75 -12.12
C ALA A 98 -4.13 -5.57 -12.28
N VAL A 99 -3.45 -6.65 -12.66
CA VAL A 99 -2.06 -6.62 -13.07
C VAL A 99 -1.97 -6.92 -14.57
N PRO A 100 -1.01 -6.32 -15.30
CA PRO A 100 -0.82 -6.64 -16.70
C PRO A 100 -0.45 -8.12 -16.86
N ARG A 101 -1.07 -8.78 -17.83
CA ARG A 101 -0.70 -10.16 -18.21
C ARG A 101 0.48 -10.12 -19.18
N GLY A 102 1.70 -10.28 -18.66
CA GLY A 102 2.94 -10.53 -19.42
C GLY A 102 4.19 -10.10 -18.64
N ASN A 103 5.17 -10.93 -18.29
CA ASN A 103 5.68 -12.15 -18.91
C ASN A 103 5.65 -13.36 -17.96
N ALA A 104 5.00 -14.46 -18.37
CA ALA A 104 5.51 -15.76 -17.94
C ALA A 104 6.93 -15.90 -18.52
N PRO A 105 7.97 -16.26 -17.75
CA PRO A 105 9.23 -16.68 -18.37
C PRO A 105 8.88 -17.84 -19.31
N ALA A 106 9.28 -17.73 -20.57
CA ALA A 106 9.14 -18.81 -21.54
C ALA A 106 9.61 -20.10 -20.89
N SER A 107 8.75 -21.11 -20.81
CA SER A 107 9.10 -22.43 -20.30
C SER A 107 10.37 -22.89 -21.01
N PRO A 108 11.42 -23.34 -20.29
CA PRO A 108 12.57 -23.94 -20.94
C PRO A 108 12.12 -25.27 -21.54
N LEU A 109 12.21 -25.36 -22.87
CA LEU A 109 12.26 -26.63 -23.60
C LEU A 109 13.58 -27.35 -23.30
#